data_AF-A1RVF7-F1
#
_entry.id   AF-A1RVF7-F1
#
_cell.length_a   1.000
_cell.length_b   1.000
_cell.length_c   1.000
_cell.angle_alpha   90.00
_cell.angle_beta   90.00
_cell.angle_gamma   90.00
#
_symmetry.space_group_name_H-M   'P 1'
#
loop_
_entity.id
_entity.type
_entity.pdbx_description
1 polymer ?
#
loop_
_entity_poly.entity_id
_entity_poly.type
_entity_poly.pdbx_seq_one_letter_code
_entity_poly.pdbx_strand_id
1 'polypeptide(L)'
;MRLWRVEEAQRLVESELAADLAEVWARCRGDFHCLEKTPYDSALVGVGRWWAGPFTIGNRKLGEMPFFSLPPVTTCPGHTPFCLRWCYAIYEVANWRAHVREAASYLLSQRDDFVDVVLSYLAKIPHPVVRLHVSGDFYSRAYLEKWAEAAGRRPDKIFYTYTKSLDLIRRVETPENLVIHISADPYNYVKAVETWRELGRGLITYVYTPGEDVGPIRYILENTGAVLLLFLNHVQHAPRDDPRKIRTQLRATLGPQARRVVFDPEEFSSGPQCVQCGVCWRTAKYFKDPPYRKTWGIDMRRSTS
;
A
#
# COMPACT_ATOMS: atom_id res chain seq x y z
N MET A 1 6.94 -18.17 -9.59
CA MET A 1 7.66 -17.84 -8.35
C MET A 1 8.95 -18.63 -8.29
N ARG A 2 10.09 -18.02 -7.93
CA ARG A 2 11.24 -18.83 -7.50
C ARG A 2 10.99 -19.20 -6.04
N LEU A 3 10.63 -20.45 -5.76
CA LEU A 3 10.24 -20.94 -4.43
C LEU A 3 11.21 -20.50 -3.32
N TRP A 4 12.50 -20.51 -3.61
CA TRP A 4 13.55 -20.05 -2.70
C TRP A 4 13.35 -18.64 -2.15
N ARG A 5 12.67 -17.72 -2.86
CA ARG A 5 12.43 -16.36 -2.36
C ARG A 5 11.37 -16.31 -1.26
N VAL A 6 10.39 -17.20 -1.33
CA VAL A 6 9.37 -17.32 -0.27
C VAL A 6 9.97 -18.03 0.93
N GLU A 7 10.75 -19.08 0.69
CA GLU A 7 11.52 -19.77 1.73
C GLU A 7 12.48 -18.81 2.44
N GLU A 8 13.17 -17.95 1.69
CA GLU A 8 14.07 -16.94 2.26
C GLU A 8 13.31 -15.90 3.12
N ALA A 9 12.15 -15.42 2.65
CA ALA A 9 11.32 -14.52 3.44
C ALA A 9 10.86 -15.18 4.76
N GLN A 10 10.48 -16.46 4.72
CA GLN A 10 10.11 -17.22 5.90
C GLN A 10 11.30 -17.41 6.86
N ARG A 11 12.48 -17.77 6.32
CA ARG A 11 13.71 -17.92 7.09
C ARG A 11 14.10 -16.64 7.83
N LEU A 12 13.86 -15.47 7.23
CA LEU A 12 14.13 -14.19 7.90
C LEU A 12 13.14 -13.88 9.02
N VAL A 13 11.87 -14.28 8.90
CA VAL A 13 10.89 -14.20 10.01
C VAL A 13 11.33 -15.04 11.20
N GLU A 14 11.94 -16.19 10.94
CA GLU A 14 12.46 -17.10 11.97
C GLU A 14 13.86 -16.73 12.47
N SER A 15 14.44 -15.63 11.97
CA SER A 15 15.80 -15.22 12.35
C SER A 15 15.83 -14.49 13.69
N GLU A 16 16.83 -14.80 14.51
CA GLU A 16 17.12 -14.09 15.77
C GLU A 16 17.24 -12.57 15.54
N LEU A 17 17.85 -12.16 14.42
CA LEU A 17 18.02 -10.76 14.06
C LEU A 17 16.68 -10.02 13.93
N ALA A 18 15.66 -10.64 13.32
CA ALA A 18 14.34 -10.02 13.19
C ALA A 18 13.62 -9.93 14.54
N ALA A 19 13.73 -10.97 15.37
CA ALA A 19 13.16 -11.01 16.71
C ALA A 19 13.79 -9.93 17.61
N ASP A 20 15.12 -9.86 17.65
CA ASP A 20 15.85 -8.85 18.42
C ASP A 20 15.50 -7.43 17.96
N LEU A 21 15.40 -7.21 16.65
CA LEU A 21 15.04 -5.92 16.10
C LEU A 21 13.63 -5.48 16.50
N ALA A 22 12.66 -6.42 16.52
CA ALA A 22 11.31 -6.15 17.00
C ALA A 22 11.31 -5.77 18.49
N GLU A 23 12.07 -6.48 19.33
CA GLU A 23 12.22 -6.18 20.76
C GLU A 23 12.92 -4.84 20.99
N VAL A 24 13.95 -4.51 20.20
CA VAL A 24 14.62 -3.21 20.22
C VAL A 24 13.63 -2.09 19.94
N TRP A 25 12.79 -2.24 18.91
CA TRP A 25 11.78 -1.23 18.59
C TRP A 25 10.75 -1.08 19.71
N ALA A 26 10.29 -2.19 20.28
CA ALA A 26 9.35 -2.20 21.40
C ALA A 26 9.94 -1.60 22.68
N ARG A 27 11.22 -1.85 22.96
CA ARG A 27 11.94 -1.30 24.12
C ARG A 27 12.21 0.19 23.98
N CYS A 28 12.70 0.65 22.83
CA CYS A 28 13.11 2.04 22.63
C CYS A 28 11.91 2.99 22.41
N ARG A 29 10.74 2.51 21.99
CA ARG A 29 9.49 3.31 21.90
C ARG A 29 9.66 4.73 21.32
N GLY A 30 10.29 4.86 20.16
CA GLY A 30 10.48 6.16 19.51
C GLY A 30 11.60 7.04 20.09
N ASP A 31 12.39 6.53 21.03
CA ASP A 31 13.67 7.13 21.43
C ASP A 31 14.77 6.73 20.43
N PHE A 32 15.14 7.67 19.55
CA PHE A 32 16.19 7.44 18.55
C PHE A 32 17.59 7.33 19.19
N HIS A 33 17.85 7.96 20.33
CA HIS A 33 19.12 7.80 21.04
C HIS A 33 19.27 6.39 21.62
N CYS A 34 18.16 5.81 22.08
CA CYS A 34 18.12 4.40 22.47
C CYS A 34 18.45 3.49 21.27
N LEU A 35 17.91 3.77 20.08
CA LEU A 35 18.19 2.99 18.87
C LEU A 35 19.65 3.13 18.42
N GLU A 36 20.22 4.33 18.45
CA GLU A 36 21.61 4.60 18.07
C GLU A 36 22.64 3.89 18.96
N LYS A 37 22.28 3.59 20.21
CA LYS A 37 23.15 2.87 21.15
C LYS A 37 23.13 1.36 21.01
N THR A 38 22.26 0.82 20.16
CA THR A 38 22.22 -0.62 19.90
C THR A 38 23.44 -1.06 19.07
N PRO A 39 23.84 -2.35 19.12
CA PRO A 39 24.98 -2.83 18.34
C PRO A 39 24.69 -2.97 16.84
N TYR A 40 23.48 -2.64 16.38
CA TYR A 40 23.06 -2.81 15.00
C TYR A 40 23.33 -1.56 14.16
N ASP A 41 23.45 -1.77 12.84
CA ASP A 41 23.56 -0.68 11.86
C ASP A 41 22.37 0.29 11.96
N SER A 42 22.63 1.60 11.96
CA SER A 42 21.61 2.65 12.11
C SER A 42 20.47 2.53 11.08
N ALA A 43 20.76 2.18 9.82
CA ALA A 43 19.72 2.01 8.81
C ALA A 43 18.87 0.76 9.07
N LEU A 44 19.46 -0.30 9.64
CA LEU A 44 18.73 -1.51 10.04
C LEU A 44 17.77 -1.22 11.20
N VAL A 45 18.24 -0.55 12.27
CA VAL A 45 17.38 -0.18 13.42
C VAL A 45 16.44 0.98 13.14
N GLY A 46 16.64 1.66 12.01
CA GLY A 46 15.72 2.68 11.52
C GLY A 46 15.97 4.06 12.10
N VAL A 47 17.24 4.44 12.18
CA VAL A 47 17.70 5.79 12.51
C VAL A 47 18.24 6.45 11.24
N GLY A 48 17.74 7.64 10.92
CA GLY A 48 18.22 8.46 9.82
C GLY A 48 17.08 9.11 9.04
N ARG A 49 17.42 9.86 7.99
CA ARG A 49 16.42 10.59 7.18
C ARG A 49 15.33 9.69 6.60
N TRP A 50 15.68 8.46 6.23
CA TRP A 50 14.81 7.54 5.51
C TRP A 50 14.14 6.50 6.41
N TRP A 51 14.28 6.61 7.74
CA TRP A 51 13.77 5.61 8.66
C TRP A 51 13.33 6.23 9.99
N ALA A 52 12.32 5.63 10.60
CA ALA A 52 11.88 5.95 11.94
C ALA A 52 11.43 4.67 12.66
N GLY A 53 12.40 3.95 13.26
CA GLY A 53 12.19 2.64 13.87
C GLY A 53 11.62 1.64 12.85
N PRO A 54 10.41 1.09 13.07
CA PRO A 54 9.78 0.15 12.13
C PRO A 54 9.30 0.82 10.83
N PHE A 55 9.17 2.14 10.79
CA PHE A 55 8.74 2.86 9.59
C PHE A 55 9.92 3.11 8.65
N THR A 56 9.69 2.87 7.37
CA THR A 56 10.56 3.37 6.29
C THR A 56 9.94 4.63 5.73
N ILE A 57 10.74 5.67 5.53
CA ILE A 57 10.30 6.95 4.98
C ILE A 57 10.65 6.95 3.51
N GLY A 58 9.61 6.89 2.69
CA GLY A 58 9.72 7.19 1.28
C GLY A 58 10.30 6.11 0.38
N ASN A 59 10.01 6.26 -0.91
CA ASN A 59 10.66 5.55 -2.02
C ASN A 59 10.43 6.35 -3.31
N ARG A 60 10.96 5.86 -4.44
CA ARG A 60 10.83 6.53 -5.74
C ARG A 60 9.38 6.89 -6.11
N LYS A 61 8.41 6.04 -5.75
CA LYS A 61 6.98 6.22 -6.04
C LYS A 61 6.29 7.15 -5.02
N LEU A 62 6.58 6.92 -3.73
CA LEU A 62 5.86 7.52 -2.61
C LEU A 62 6.40 8.88 -2.18
N GLY A 63 7.53 9.35 -2.71
CA GLY A 63 8.20 10.54 -2.19
C GLY A 63 8.75 10.27 -0.79
N GLU A 64 8.55 11.18 0.16
CA GLU A 64 8.97 11.03 1.56
C GLU A 64 7.86 10.47 2.46
N MET A 65 6.81 9.88 1.89
CA MET A 65 5.71 9.35 2.71
C MET A 65 6.14 8.12 3.51
N PRO A 66 5.92 8.08 4.83
CA PRO A 66 6.24 6.94 5.66
C PRO A 66 5.35 5.75 5.34
N PHE A 67 5.92 4.56 5.46
CA PHE A 67 5.18 3.31 5.34
C PHE A 67 5.62 2.25 6.34
N PHE A 68 4.68 1.38 6.68
CA PHE A 68 4.87 0.19 7.50
C PHE A 68 4.57 -1.03 6.63
N SER A 69 5.54 -1.94 6.52
CA SER A 69 5.48 -3.08 5.61
C SER A 69 5.71 -4.38 6.34
N LEU A 70 5.16 -5.45 5.76
CA LEU A 70 5.27 -6.81 6.28
C LEU A 70 5.85 -7.74 5.19
N PRO A 71 6.32 -8.95 5.54
CA PRO A 71 6.85 -9.89 4.58
C PRO A 71 5.78 -10.27 3.54
N PRO A 72 6.08 -10.19 2.23
CA PRO A 72 5.11 -10.50 1.20
C PRO A 72 4.76 -12.00 1.20
N VAL A 73 3.57 -12.35 0.72
CA VAL A 73 3.03 -13.71 0.62
C VAL A 73 2.72 -14.35 1.98
N THR A 74 3.70 -14.49 2.86
CA THR A 74 3.54 -15.17 4.15
C THR A 74 2.57 -14.42 5.08
N THR A 75 2.49 -13.09 4.96
CA THR A 75 1.49 -12.27 5.67
C THR A 75 0.29 -11.87 4.81
N CYS A 76 0.11 -12.48 3.63
CA CYS A 76 -0.95 -12.14 2.69
C CYS A 76 -1.96 -13.29 2.55
N PRO A 77 -2.89 -13.53 3.50
CA PRO A 77 -3.85 -14.63 3.39
C PRO A 77 -4.78 -14.51 2.18
N GLY A 78 -4.99 -13.29 1.67
CA GLY A 78 -5.77 -13.01 0.46
C GLY A 78 -4.99 -13.07 -0.86
N HIS A 79 -3.73 -13.54 -0.86
CA HIS A 79 -2.97 -13.65 -2.11
C HIS A 79 -3.64 -14.61 -3.11
N THR A 80 -3.49 -14.31 -4.39
CA THR A 80 -4.05 -15.10 -5.48
C THR A 80 -2.92 -15.76 -6.29
N PRO A 81 -3.23 -16.69 -7.23
CA PRO A 81 -2.23 -17.19 -8.17
C PRO A 81 -1.53 -16.08 -8.98
N PHE A 82 -2.19 -14.93 -9.17
CA PHE A 82 -1.57 -13.75 -9.78
C PHE A 82 -0.40 -13.25 -8.92
N CYS A 83 -0.56 -13.16 -7.59
CA CYS A 83 0.50 -12.71 -6.68
C CYS A 83 1.73 -13.63 -6.71
N LEU A 84 1.53 -14.95 -6.76
CA LEU A 84 2.65 -15.91 -6.84
C LEU A 84 3.45 -15.79 -8.16
N ARG A 85 2.82 -15.22 -9.18
CA ARG A 85 3.45 -14.96 -10.48
C ARG A 85 4.07 -13.56 -10.56
N TRP A 86 3.41 -12.54 -10.04
CA TRP A 86 3.67 -11.13 -10.35
C TRP A 86 3.82 -10.21 -9.12
N CYS A 87 3.91 -10.73 -7.89
CA CYS A 87 4.11 -9.85 -6.74
C CYS A 87 5.51 -9.21 -6.80
N TYR A 88 5.55 -7.89 -7.04
CA TYR A 88 6.80 -7.13 -7.13
C TYR A 88 7.63 -7.23 -5.83
N ALA A 89 6.99 -7.28 -4.67
CA ALA A 89 7.67 -7.34 -3.37
C ALA A 89 8.49 -8.63 -3.19
N ILE A 90 8.09 -9.74 -3.84
CA ILE A 90 8.91 -10.97 -3.84
C ILE A 90 10.21 -10.75 -4.63
N TYR A 91 10.20 -9.90 -5.67
CA TYR A 91 11.41 -9.61 -6.44
C TYR A 91 12.42 -8.75 -5.69
N GLU A 92 11.94 -7.96 -4.73
CA GLU A 92 12.78 -7.15 -3.87
C GLU A 92 13.46 -7.96 -2.76
N VAL A 93 13.10 -9.25 -2.56
CA VAL A 93 13.67 -10.20 -1.56
C VAL A 93 15.20 -10.24 -1.52
N ALA A 94 15.86 -9.91 -2.64
CA ALA A 94 17.32 -9.78 -2.68
C ALA A 94 17.87 -8.67 -1.75
N ASN A 95 17.07 -7.69 -1.35
CA ASN A 95 17.43 -6.67 -0.37
C ASN A 95 17.16 -7.16 1.06
N TRP A 96 18.04 -8.04 1.56
CA TRP A 96 17.86 -8.70 2.86
C TRP A 96 17.57 -7.74 4.03
N ARG A 97 18.13 -6.51 4.03
CA ARG A 97 17.88 -5.52 5.10
C ARG A 97 16.42 -5.08 5.15
N ALA A 98 15.80 -4.86 3.99
CA ALA A 98 14.39 -4.52 3.92
C ALA A 98 13.53 -5.68 4.48
N HIS A 99 13.85 -6.91 4.12
CA HIS A 99 13.07 -8.08 4.56
C HIS A 99 13.27 -8.44 6.03
N VAL A 100 14.46 -8.24 6.59
CA VAL A 100 14.64 -8.36 8.05
C VAL A 100 13.79 -7.32 8.79
N ARG A 101 13.71 -6.08 8.28
CA ARG A 101 12.86 -5.03 8.87
C ARG A 101 11.37 -5.36 8.75
N GLU A 102 10.95 -5.92 7.62
CA GLU A 102 9.58 -6.40 7.42
C GLU A 102 9.25 -7.56 8.36
N ALA A 103 10.16 -8.54 8.49
CA ALA A 103 10.04 -9.65 9.43
C ALA A 103 9.93 -9.16 10.88
N ALA A 104 10.80 -8.23 11.28
CA ALA A 104 10.72 -7.59 12.59
C ALA A 104 9.40 -6.80 12.77
N SER A 105 8.89 -6.17 11.71
CA SER A 105 7.59 -5.47 11.75
C SER A 105 6.43 -6.44 11.95
N TYR A 106 6.50 -7.64 11.35
CA TYR A 106 5.54 -8.71 11.59
C TYR A 106 5.59 -9.18 13.05
N LEU A 107 6.76 -9.50 13.59
CA LEU A 107 6.91 -9.91 14.98
C LEU A 107 6.45 -8.82 15.96
N LEU A 108 6.83 -7.56 15.70
CA LEU A 108 6.36 -6.40 16.46
C LEU A 108 4.83 -6.30 16.45
N SER A 109 4.20 -6.56 15.29
CA SER A 109 2.73 -6.50 15.15
C SER A 109 1.97 -7.57 15.93
N GLN A 110 2.63 -8.66 16.32
CA GLN A 110 2.02 -9.72 17.12
C GLN A 110 1.94 -9.35 18.60
N ARG A 111 2.76 -8.41 19.08
CA ARG A 111 2.78 -7.98 20.48
C ARG A 111 1.50 -7.27 20.92
N ASP A 112 1.14 -7.42 22.18
CA ASP A 112 -0.04 -6.76 22.76
C ASP A 112 0.12 -5.23 22.83
N ASP A 113 1.34 -4.76 23.10
CA ASP A 113 1.66 -3.33 23.19
C ASP A 113 2.00 -2.68 21.83
N PHE A 114 1.75 -3.39 20.72
CA PHE A 114 2.08 -2.92 19.37
C PHE A 114 1.59 -1.51 19.09
N VAL A 115 0.33 -1.21 19.42
CA VAL A 115 -0.29 0.09 19.14
C VAL A 115 0.49 1.21 19.83
N ASP A 116 0.80 1.07 21.12
CA ASP A 116 1.56 2.08 21.85
C ASP A 116 2.98 2.26 21.29
N VAL A 117 3.63 1.16 20.89
CA VAL A 117 4.96 1.21 20.26
C VAL A 117 4.92 2.01 18.95
N VAL A 118 4.03 1.64 18.01
CA VAL A 118 3.98 2.34 16.71
C VAL A 118 3.55 3.79 16.85
N LEU A 119 2.64 4.10 17.78
CA LEU A 119 2.23 5.48 18.06
C LEU A 119 3.38 6.34 18.59
N SER A 120 4.29 5.76 19.38
CA SER A 120 5.47 6.46 19.89
C SER A 120 6.42 6.86 18.75
N TYR A 121 6.62 5.99 17.76
CA TYR A 121 7.37 6.34 16.53
C TYR A 121 6.61 7.35 15.66
N LEU A 122 5.32 7.15 15.44
CA LEU A 122 4.48 8.05 14.65
C LEU A 122 4.41 9.47 15.24
N ALA A 123 4.58 9.64 16.56
CA ALA A 123 4.69 10.95 17.21
C ALA A 123 5.94 11.73 16.77
N LYS A 124 7.00 11.04 16.33
CA LYS A 124 8.22 11.66 15.80
C LYS A 124 8.18 11.90 14.29
N ILE A 125 7.22 11.30 13.59
CA ILE A 125 7.08 11.41 12.14
C ILE A 125 6.14 12.59 11.82
N PRO A 126 6.63 13.69 11.21
CA PRO A 126 5.82 14.88 10.95
C PRO A 126 4.81 14.71 9.81
N HIS A 127 4.97 13.66 9.00
CA HIS A 127 4.13 13.42 7.84
C HIS A 127 2.66 13.16 8.24
N PRO A 128 1.70 13.81 7.55
CA PRO A 128 0.27 13.66 7.85
C PRO A 128 -0.34 12.39 7.25
N VAL A 129 0.37 11.72 6.35
CA VAL A 129 -0.12 10.52 5.66
C VAL A 129 0.87 9.39 5.87
N VAL A 130 0.36 8.21 6.21
CA VAL A 130 1.12 6.98 6.41
C VAL A 130 0.50 5.91 5.52
N ARG A 131 1.32 5.24 4.71
CA ARG A 131 0.86 4.10 3.94
C ARG A 131 1.10 2.82 4.72
N LEU A 132 0.06 2.01 4.89
CA LEU A 132 0.21 0.65 5.38
C LEU A 132 0.37 -0.28 4.18
N HIS A 133 1.34 -1.18 4.27
CA HIS A 133 1.63 -2.25 3.32
C HIS A 133 2.05 -1.71 1.93
N VAL A 134 3.33 -1.37 1.81
CA VAL A 134 4.00 -1.41 0.49
C VAL A 134 4.26 -2.86 0.07
N SER A 135 4.43 -3.73 1.06
CA SER A 135 4.58 -5.18 0.99
C SER A 135 3.82 -5.80 2.17
N GLY A 136 3.44 -7.07 2.01
CA GLY A 136 2.58 -7.77 2.97
C GLY A 136 1.12 -7.32 2.91
N ASP A 137 0.30 -7.79 3.84
CA ASP A 137 -1.11 -7.43 3.94
C ASP A 137 -1.62 -7.59 5.40
N PHE A 138 -2.89 -7.29 5.65
CA PHE A 138 -3.53 -7.72 6.89
C PHE A 138 -3.55 -9.26 6.93
N TYR A 139 -2.84 -9.84 7.90
CA TYR A 139 -2.76 -11.30 8.08
C TYR A 139 -3.80 -11.84 9.07
N SER A 140 -4.38 -10.98 9.91
CA SER A 140 -5.41 -11.35 10.88
C SER A 140 -6.35 -10.18 11.17
N ARG A 141 -7.54 -10.50 11.69
CA ARG A 141 -8.51 -9.50 12.15
C ARG A 141 -7.96 -8.68 13.32
N ALA A 142 -7.29 -9.32 14.27
CA ALA A 142 -6.65 -8.64 15.40
C ALA A 142 -5.61 -7.59 14.93
N TYR A 143 -4.83 -7.90 13.89
CA TYR A 143 -3.87 -6.94 13.34
C TYR A 143 -4.55 -5.76 12.61
N LEU A 144 -5.66 -6.00 11.91
CA LEU A 144 -6.49 -4.92 11.34
C LEU A 144 -7.04 -4.01 12.44
N GLU A 145 -7.56 -4.59 13.53
CA GLU A 145 -8.11 -3.86 14.68
C GLU A 145 -7.03 -3.02 15.38
N LYS A 146 -5.80 -3.52 15.52
CA LYS A 146 -4.67 -2.73 16.01
C LYS A 146 -4.40 -1.48 15.18
N TRP A 147 -4.46 -1.57 13.85
CA TRP A 147 -4.32 -0.38 12.99
C TRP A 147 -5.54 0.54 13.03
N ALA A 148 -6.74 -0.01 13.20
CA ALA A 148 -7.93 0.78 13.45
C ALA A 148 -7.80 1.57 14.75
N GLU A 149 -7.33 0.95 15.84
CA GLU A 149 -7.05 1.65 17.10
C GLU A 149 -5.99 2.74 16.92
N ALA A 150 -4.86 2.43 16.28
CA ALA A 150 -3.80 3.40 16.02
C ALA A 150 -4.31 4.60 15.22
N ALA A 151 -5.16 4.37 14.21
CA ALA A 151 -5.80 5.43 13.43
C ALA A 151 -6.76 6.26 14.27
N GLY A 152 -7.61 5.63 15.10
CA GLY A 152 -8.53 6.33 16.00
C GLY A 152 -7.81 7.21 17.03
N ARG A 153 -6.65 6.75 17.54
CA ARG A 153 -5.81 7.50 18.50
C ARG A 153 -4.99 8.61 17.84
N ARG A 154 -4.90 8.67 16.51
CA ARG A 154 -4.17 9.69 15.74
C ARG A 154 -5.04 10.32 14.64
N PRO A 155 -6.08 11.10 15.01
CA PRO A 155 -6.93 11.79 14.05
C PRO A 155 -6.17 12.86 13.23
N ASP A 156 -4.97 13.27 13.66
CA ASP A 156 -4.06 14.15 12.93
C ASP A 156 -3.39 13.48 11.72
N LYS A 157 -3.49 12.15 11.61
CA LYS A 157 -2.89 11.37 10.53
C LYS A 157 -3.95 10.63 9.72
N ILE A 158 -3.66 10.46 8.43
CA ILE A 158 -4.38 9.56 7.52
C ILE A 158 -3.54 8.31 7.32
N PHE A 159 -4.15 7.16 7.55
CA PHE A 159 -3.61 5.86 7.23
C PHE A 159 -4.30 5.36 5.98
N TYR A 160 -3.57 4.96 4.95
CA TYR A 160 -4.21 4.33 3.79
C TYR A 160 -3.48 3.06 3.37
N THR A 161 -4.23 2.13 2.76
CA THR A 161 -3.70 0.83 2.39
C THR A 161 -4.43 0.25 1.18
N TYR A 162 -3.76 -0.69 0.51
CA TYR A 162 -4.36 -1.58 -0.46
C TYR A 162 -4.32 -3.00 0.11
N THR A 163 -5.44 -3.70 0.06
CA THR A 163 -5.52 -5.05 0.64
C THR A 163 -6.25 -6.01 -0.29
N LYS A 164 -5.74 -7.25 -0.36
CA LYS A 164 -6.42 -8.41 -0.95
C LYS A 164 -7.01 -9.33 0.12
N SER A 165 -6.77 -9.06 1.41
CA SER A 165 -7.35 -9.79 2.55
C SER A 165 -8.83 -9.46 2.75
N LEU A 166 -9.63 -9.72 1.71
CA LEU A 166 -11.03 -9.29 1.61
C LEU A 166 -11.90 -9.86 2.74
N ASP A 167 -11.67 -11.11 3.17
CA ASP A 167 -12.43 -11.71 4.27
C ASP A 167 -12.20 -11.02 5.62
N LEU A 168 -11.01 -10.43 5.81
CA LEU A 168 -10.66 -9.78 7.07
C LEU A 168 -11.29 -8.39 7.19
N ILE A 169 -11.50 -7.70 6.08
CA ILE A 169 -12.05 -6.32 6.07
C ILE A 169 -13.57 -6.28 5.93
N ARG A 170 -14.22 -7.41 5.60
CA ARG A 170 -15.69 -7.48 5.59
C ARG A 170 -16.23 -7.31 7.00
N ARG A 171 -17.30 -6.53 7.11
CA ARG A 171 -18.04 -6.26 8.36
C ARG A 171 -17.14 -5.70 9.47
N VAL A 172 -16.15 -4.88 9.11
CA VAL A 172 -15.29 -4.17 10.08
C VAL A 172 -15.61 -2.70 10.06
N GLU A 173 -15.96 -2.16 11.22
CA GLU A 173 -16.00 -0.72 11.41
C GLU A 173 -14.58 -0.22 11.64
N THR A 174 -14.15 0.72 10.80
CA THR A 174 -12.81 1.30 10.86
C THR A 174 -12.94 2.81 10.92
N PRO A 175 -12.07 3.52 11.66
CA PRO A 175 -12.06 4.96 11.67
C PRO A 175 -12.00 5.54 10.25
N GLU A 176 -12.61 6.69 10.07
CA GLU A 176 -12.69 7.28 8.74
C GLU A 176 -11.31 7.68 8.18
N ASN A 177 -10.33 7.99 9.06
CA ASN A 177 -8.93 8.26 8.72
C ASN A 177 -8.08 7.01 8.48
N LEU A 178 -8.67 5.80 8.58
CA LEU A 178 -8.12 4.56 8.01
C LEU A 178 -8.81 4.30 6.67
N VAL A 179 -8.17 4.70 5.57
CA VAL A 179 -8.67 4.58 4.20
C VAL A 179 -8.24 3.25 3.59
N ILE A 180 -9.19 2.34 3.42
CA ILE A 180 -8.95 1.02 2.84
C ILE A 180 -9.34 1.05 1.36
N HIS A 181 -8.40 0.70 0.48
CA HIS A 181 -8.66 0.41 -0.92
C HIS A 181 -8.61 -1.10 -1.15
N ILE A 182 -9.54 -1.60 -1.94
CA ILE A 182 -9.59 -3.02 -2.31
C ILE A 182 -8.64 -3.26 -3.47
N SER A 183 -7.80 -4.27 -3.38
CA SER A 183 -6.94 -4.71 -4.47
C SER A 183 -7.54 -5.93 -5.16
N ALA A 184 -7.66 -5.84 -6.48
CA ALA A 184 -8.28 -6.83 -7.34
C ALA A 184 -7.33 -7.26 -8.47
N ASP A 185 -7.55 -8.48 -8.94
CA ASP A 185 -6.89 -9.11 -10.08
C ASP A 185 -7.88 -10.11 -10.74
N PRO A 186 -7.49 -10.81 -11.82
CA PRO A 186 -8.40 -11.74 -12.51
C PRO A 186 -9.01 -12.85 -11.64
N TYR A 187 -8.44 -13.16 -10.47
CA TYR A 187 -8.88 -14.27 -9.62
C TYR A 187 -9.85 -13.85 -8.52
N ASN A 188 -9.88 -12.57 -8.13
CA ASN A 188 -10.68 -12.12 -6.98
C ASN A 188 -11.63 -10.94 -7.27
N TYR A 189 -11.71 -10.45 -8.51
CA TYR A 189 -12.47 -9.23 -8.85
C TYR A 189 -13.95 -9.28 -8.47
N VAL A 190 -14.61 -10.45 -8.53
CA VAL A 190 -16.01 -10.60 -8.09
C VAL A 190 -16.14 -10.36 -6.58
N LYS A 191 -15.27 -11.00 -5.78
CA LYS A 191 -15.24 -10.82 -4.33
C LYS A 191 -14.85 -9.39 -3.94
N ALA A 192 -13.98 -8.76 -4.73
CA ALA A 192 -13.63 -7.35 -4.56
C ALA A 192 -14.85 -6.43 -4.71
N VAL A 193 -15.71 -6.68 -5.70
CA VAL A 193 -16.97 -5.95 -5.89
C VAL A 193 -17.90 -6.09 -4.69
N GLU A 194 -18.11 -7.32 -4.21
CA GLU A 194 -18.96 -7.56 -3.03
C GLU A 194 -18.42 -6.87 -1.79
N THR A 195 -17.12 -6.99 -1.55
CA THR A 195 -16.45 -6.38 -0.40
C THR A 195 -16.53 -4.86 -0.45
N TRP A 196 -16.39 -4.26 -1.64
CA TRP A 196 -16.52 -2.81 -1.81
C TRP A 196 -17.94 -2.33 -1.53
N ARG A 197 -18.95 -3.08 -1.97
CA ARG A 197 -20.36 -2.77 -1.69
C ARG A 197 -20.66 -2.79 -0.19
N GLU A 198 -20.04 -3.70 0.57
CA GLU A 198 -20.18 -3.74 2.03
C GLU A 198 -19.43 -2.59 2.72
N LEU A 199 -18.21 -2.26 2.28
CA LEU A 199 -17.43 -1.15 2.86
C LEU A 199 -18.02 0.22 2.53
N GLY A 200 -18.63 0.38 1.35
CA GLY A 200 -19.24 1.62 0.89
C GLY A 200 -18.28 2.79 0.65
N ARG A 201 -16.97 2.56 0.75
CA ARG A 201 -15.93 3.60 0.63
C ARG A 201 -14.62 3.07 0.04
N GLY A 202 -13.74 4.00 -0.31
CA GLY A 202 -12.43 3.68 -0.87
C GLY A 202 -12.49 3.41 -2.38
N LEU A 203 -11.35 3.00 -2.91
CA LEU A 203 -11.15 2.72 -4.33
C LEU A 203 -11.14 1.21 -4.53
N ILE A 204 -11.43 0.77 -5.75
CA ILE A 204 -10.99 -0.55 -6.20
C ILE A 204 -9.74 -0.32 -7.05
N THR A 205 -8.67 -1.00 -6.71
CA THR A 205 -7.46 -1.09 -7.51
C THR A 205 -7.49 -2.38 -8.30
N TYR A 206 -7.24 -2.34 -9.59
CA TYR A 206 -7.15 -3.55 -10.42
C TYR A 206 -5.81 -3.60 -11.12
N VAL A 207 -5.10 -4.72 -10.98
CA VAL A 207 -3.84 -4.94 -11.70
C VAL A 207 -4.15 -5.50 -13.09
N TYR A 208 -3.77 -4.76 -14.12
CA TYR A 208 -4.01 -5.10 -15.52
C TYR A 208 -2.70 -5.40 -16.24
N THR A 209 -2.65 -6.53 -16.94
CA THR A 209 -1.56 -6.84 -17.87
C THR A 209 -2.01 -6.46 -19.28
N PRO A 210 -1.27 -5.61 -20.00
CA PRO A 210 -1.61 -5.25 -21.38
C PRO A 210 -1.85 -6.48 -22.27
N GLY A 211 -2.97 -6.46 -23.00
CA GLY A 211 -3.39 -7.56 -23.87
C GLY A 211 -4.31 -8.59 -23.21
N GLU A 212 -4.50 -8.54 -21.89
CA GLU A 212 -5.48 -9.39 -21.20
C GLU A 212 -6.91 -8.87 -21.36
N ASP A 213 -7.87 -9.75 -21.08
CA ASP A 213 -9.31 -9.46 -21.12
C ASP A 213 -9.67 -8.30 -20.18
N VAL A 214 -10.50 -7.40 -20.69
CA VAL A 214 -11.05 -6.25 -19.95
C VAL A 214 -12.39 -6.58 -19.30
N GLY A 215 -12.90 -7.80 -19.46
CA GLY A 215 -14.11 -8.32 -18.79
C GLY A 215 -14.14 -8.05 -17.28
N PRO A 216 -13.07 -8.34 -16.51
CA PRO A 216 -13.03 -8.02 -15.08
C PRO A 216 -13.18 -6.52 -14.78
N ILE A 217 -12.54 -5.66 -15.58
CA ILE A 217 -12.64 -4.20 -15.44
C ILE A 217 -14.09 -3.74 -15.68
N ARG A 218 -14.70 -4.24 -16.76
CA ARG A 218 -16.12 -3.97 -17.08
C ARG A 218 -17.02 -4.43 -15.95
N TYR A 219 -16.85 -5.65 -15.46
CA TYR A 219 -17.65 -6.21 -14.37
C TYR A 219 -17.58 -5.33 -13.12
N ILE A 220 -16.38 -4.89 -12.71
CA ILE A 220 -16.20 -4.01 -11.55
C ILE A 220 -16.98 -2.70 -11.75
N LEU A 221 -16.85 -2.07 -12.92
CA LEU A 221 -17.51 -0.79 -13.21
C LEU A 221 -19.03 -0.93 -13.27
N GLU A 222 -19.56 -1.98 -13.90
CA GLU A 222 -21.01 -2.22 -13.98
C GLU A 222 -21.62 -2.52 -12.61
N ASN A 223 -20.85 -3.11 -11.70
CA ASN A 223 -21.35 -3.58 -10.42
C ASN A 223 -20.99 -2.68 -9.22
N THR A 224 -20.25 -1.60 -9.41
CA THR A 224 -19.88 -0.71 -8.30
C THR A 224 -19.96 0.76 -8.69
N GLY A 225 -20.10 1.63 -7.71
CA GLY A 225 -19.90 3.07 -7.86
C GLY A 225 -18.43 3.50 -7.70
N ALA A 226 -17.51 2.55 -7.51
CA ALA A 226 -16.11 2.83 -7.21
C ALA A 226 -15.42 3.61 -8.34
N VAL A 227 -14.45 4.42 -7.95
CA VAL A 227 -13.36 4.82 -8.86
C VAL A 227 -12.40 3.64 -8.92
N LEU A 228 -12.07 3.23 -10.15
CA LEU A 228 -11.15 2.14 -10.43
C LEU A 228 -9.76 2.70 -10.69
N LEU A 229 -8.82 2.41 -9.79
CA LEU A 229 -7.41 2.69 -9.98
C LEU A 229 -6.76 1.51 -10.73
N LEU A 230 -6.45 1.72 -12.00
CA LEU A 230 -5.85 0.72 -12.86
C LEU A 230 -4.33 0.76 -12.70
N PHE A 231 -3.77 -0.32 -12.13
CA PHE A 231 -2.33 -0.52 -12.05
C PHE A 231 -1.89 -1.37 -13.23
N LEU A 232 -1.03 -0.84 -14.08
CA LEU A 232 -0.40 -1.66 -15.09
C LEU A 232 0.66 -2.56 -14.46
N ASN A 233 0.65 -3.83 -14.86
CA ASN A 233 1.63 -4.78 -14.39
C ASN A 233 3.02 -4.42 -14.96
N HIS A 234 3.88 -3.81 -14.14
CA HIS A 234 5.21 -3.32 -14.55
C HIS A 234 6.38 -4.23 -14.16
N VAL A 235 6.11 -5.41 -13.59
CA VAL A 235 7.15 -6.39 -13.22
C VAL A 235 8.03 -6.68 -14.45
N GLN A 236 9.34 -6.87 -14.26
CA GLN A 236 10.38 -6.90 -15.32
C GLN A 236 10.09 -7.77 -16.56
N HIS A 237 9.15 -8.72 -16.49
CA HIS A 237 8.78 -9.62 -17.59
C HIS A 237 7.30 -9.55 -17.99
N ALA A 238 6.53 -8.63 -17.41
CA ALA A 238 5.15 -8.41 -17.81
C ALA A 238 5.12 -7.68 -19.16
N PRO A 239 4.19 -8.03 -20.06
CA PRO A 239 3.90 -7.27 -21.27
C PRO A 239 3.76 -5.77 -20.98
N ARG A 240 4.33 -4.93 -21.85
CA ARG A 240 4.22 -3.47 -21.77
C ARG A 240 3.57 -2.93 -23.03
N ASP A 241 2.76 -1.90 -22.87
CA ASP A 241 2.19 -1.14 -23.97
C ASP A 241 2.12 0.34 -23.56
N ASP A 242 1.89 1.21 -24.54
CA ASP A 242 1.73 2.65 -24.33
C ASP A 242 0.44 2.93 -23.52
N PRO A 243 0.53 3.55 -22.34
CA PRO A 243 -0.63 3.98 -21.55
C PRO A 243 -1.70 4.74 -22.34
N ARG A 244 -1.29 5.55 -23.33
CA ARG A 244 -2.21 6.31 -24.18
C ARG A 244 -3.05 5.40 -25.07
N LYS A 245 -2.44 4.32 -25.59
CA LYS A 245 -3.15 3.30 -26.38
C LYS A 245 -4.12 2.52 -25.51
N ILE A 246 -3.67 2.06 -24.33
CA ILE A 246 -4.53 1.36 -23.37
C ILE A 246 -5.73 2.23 -22.99
N ARG A 247 -5.51 3.52 -22.68
CA ARG A 247 -6.59 4.46 -22.37
C ARG A 247 -7.58 4.63 -23.52
N THR A 248 -7.09 4.66 -24.76
CA THR A 248 -7.93 4.77 -25.96
C THR A 248 -8.77 3.51 -26.15
N GLN A 249 -8.16 2.33 -26.01
CA GLN A 249 -8.84 1.04 -26.09
C GLN A 249 -9.91 0.90 -25.00
N LEU A 250 -9.58 1.20 -23.74
CA LEU A 250 -10.55 1.13 -22.63
C LEU A 250 -11.72 2.08 -22.85
N ARG A 251 -11.49 3.28 -23.39
CA ARG A 251 -12.59 4.21 -23.75
C ARG A 251 -13.49 3.64 -24.83
N ALA A 252 -12.92 3.04 -25.88
CA ALA A 252 -13.69 2.40 -26.94
C ALA A 252 -14.51 1.20 -26.41
N THR A 253 -13.94 0.39 -25.52
CA THR A 253 -14.57 -0.84 -25.03
C THR A 253 -15.57 -0.62 -23.90
N LEU A 254 -15.29 0.30 -22.97
CA LEU A 254 -16.11 0.55 -21.76
C LEU A 254 -17.04 1.76 -21.91
N GLY A 255 -16.89 2.55 -22.98
CA GLY A 255 -17.72 3.73 -23.25
C GLY A 255 -17.71 4.73 -22.09
N PRO A 256 -18.88 5.27 -21.68
CA PRO A 256 -18.98 6.27 -20.61
C PRO A 256 -18.40 5.83 -19.26
N GLN A 257 -18.35 4.52 -18.98
CA GLN A 257 -17.84 4.01 -17.70
C GLN A 257 -16.34 4.23 -17.54
N ALA A 258 -15.59 4.35 -18.65
CA ALA A 258 -14.15 4.60 -18.65
C ALA A 258 -13.77 5.90 -17.90
N ARG A 259 -14.71 6.84 -17.70
CA ARG A 259 -14.48 8.07 -16.91
C ARG A 259 -14.13 7.82 -15.45
N ARG A 260 -14.48 6.65 -14.91
CA ARG A 260 -14.15 6.24 -13.53
C ARG A 260 -12.85 5.46 -13.43
N VAL A 261 -12.16 5.22 -14.55
CA VAL A 261 -10.85 4.57 -14.59
C VAL A 261 -9.78 5.65 -14.47
N VAL A 262 -9.00 5.56 -13.40
CA VAL A 262 -7.79 6.37 -13.16
C VAL A 262 -6.61 5.44 -13.32
N PHE A 263 -5.60 5.83 -14.10
CA PHE A 263 -4.38 5.06 -14.25
C PHE A 263 -3.41 5.39 -13.11
N ASP A 264 -2.66 4.39 -12.63
CA ASP A 264 -1.64 4.61 -11.63
C ASP A 264 -0.58 5.58 -12.17
N PRO A 265 -0.20 6.62 -11.41
CA PRO A 265 0.70 7.65 -11.92
C PRO A 265 2.12 7.19 -12.27
N GLU A 266 2.48 5.91 -12.04
CA GLU A 266 3.69 5.26 -12.57
C GLU A 266 3.83 5.41 -14.09
N GLU A 267 2.72 5.63 -14.77
CA GLU A 267 2.63 5.78 -16.21
C GLU A 267 3.05 7.16 -16.75
N PHE A 268 3.28 8.16 -15.87
CA PHE A 268 3.34 9.56 -16.33
C PHE A 268 4.48 10.45 -15.82
N SER A 269 5.41 10.01 -14.96
CA SER A 269 6.44 10.97 -14.49
C SER A 269 7.76 10.41 -13.97
N SER A 270 8.78 11.26 -14.07
CA SER A 270 10.15 11.12 -13.57
C SER A 270 10.33 11.50 -12.08
N GLY A 271 9.26 11.63 -11.29
CA GLY A 271 9.29 12.09 -9.88
C GLY A 271 8.36 11.33 -8.93
N PRO A 272 8.25 11.74 -7.64
CA PRO A 272 7.44 11.06 -6.63
C PRO A 272 5.94 11.31 -6.82
N GLN A 273 5.28 10.31 -7.39
CA GLN A 273 3.95 10.40 -7.99
C GLN A 273 2.79 10.43 -7.01
N CYS A 274 2.87 9.64 -5.94
CA CYS A 274 1.75 9.56 -5.01
C CYS A 274 1.52 10.91 -4.33
N VAL A 275 2.59 11.58 -3.86
CA VAL A 275 2.50 12.88 -3.19
C VAL A 275 1.89 13.95 -4.09
N GLN A 276 2.22 13.89 -5.38
CA GLN A 276 1.71 14.81 -6.39
C GLN A 276 0.21 14.58 -6.67
N CYS A 277 -0.23 13.33 -6.88
CA CYS A 277 -1.62 13.03 -7.22
C CYS A 277 -2.56 13.07 -6.00
N GLY A 278 -2.14 12.49 -4.88
CA GLY A 278 -2.91 12.36 -3.64
C GLY A 278 -4.21 11.56 -3.72
N VAL A 279 -4.46 10.85 -4.82
CA VAL A 279 -5.74 10.15 -5.10
C VAL A 279 -6.17 9.19 -3.97
N CYS A 280 -5.20 8.60 -3.27
CA CYS A 280 -5.44 7.51 -2.33
C CYS A 280 -5.77 7.99 -0.91
N TRP A 281 -5.45 9.24 -0.56
CA TRP A 281 -5.68 9.78 0.80
C TRP A 281 -6.39 11.12 0.81
N ARG A 282 -6.48 11.81 -0.33
CA ARG A 282 -7.31 13.01 -0.47
C ARG A 282 -8.77 12.61 -0.65
N THR A 283 -9.35 11.97 0.36
CA THR A 283 -10.81 11.95 0.48
C THR A 283 -11.27 13.35 0.88
N ALA A 284 -12.43 13.79 0.40
CA ALA A 284 -12.91 15.17 0.49
C ALA A 284 -13.04 15.75 1.92
N LYS A 285 -12.78 14.95 2.96
CA LYS A 285 -13.01 15.28 4.37
C LYS A 285 -11.76 15.73 5.14
N TYR A 286 -10.54 15.34 4.73
CA TYR A 286 -9.34 15.50 5.56
C TYR A 286 -8.39 16.65 5.21
N PHE A 287 -8.61 17.33 4.08
CA PHE A 287 -7.87 18.55 3.74
C PHE A 287 -8.85 19.61 3.22
N LYS A 288 -8.98 20.71 3.97
CA LYS A 288 -9.85 21.84 3.63
C LYS A 288 -9.39 22.62 2.39
N ASP A 289 -8.16 22.41 1.93
CA ASP A 289 -7.65 22.98 0.68
C ASP A 289 -7.03 21.90 -0.21
N PRO A 290 -7.56 21.66 -1.42
CA PRO A 290 -6.88 20.83 -2.40
C PRO A 290 -5.69 21.62 -2.98
N PRO A 291 -4.45 21.08 -3.02
CA PRO A 291 -3.37 21.70 -3.81
C PRO A 291 -3.62 21.63 -5.33
N TYR A 292 -4.81 21.19 -5.76
CA TYR A 292 -5.20 20.97 -7.14
C TYR A 292 -5.35 22.26 -7.97
N ARG A 293 -5.19 23.46 -7.39
CA ARG A 293 -5.26 24.71 -8.17
C ARG A 293 -3.96 25.12 -8.87
N LYS A 294 -2.83 24.43 -8.69
CA LYS A 294 -1.55 24.89 -9.31
C LYS A 294 -0.71 23.85 -10.05
N THR A 295 -0.97 22.54 -9.95
CA THR A 295 -0.02 21.53 -10.48
C THR A 295 -0.48 20.78 -11.73
N TRP A 296 -1.68 21.05 -12.26
CA TRP A 296 -2.06 20.61 -13.60
C TRP A 296 -2.52 21.83 -14.40
N GLY A 297 -1.58 22.46 -15.11
CA GLY A 297 -1.86 23.44 -16.16
C GLY A 297 -2.54 22.82 -17.39
N ILE A 298 -3.55 21.97 -17.18
CA ILE A 298 -4.44 21.47 -18.22
C ILE A 298 -5.83 21.98 -17.84
N ASP A 299 -6.08 23.23 -18.25
CA ASP A 299 -7.42 23.77 -18.35
C ASP A 299 -8.20 22.91 -19.36
N MET A 300 -9.12 22.08 -18.88
CA MET A 300 -10.00 21.27 -19.74
C MET A 300 -11.06 22.11 -20.47
N ARG A 301 -10.88 23.43 -20.58
CA ARG A 301 -11.72 24.33 -21.39
C ARG A 301 -10.89 25.32 -22.21
N ARG A 302 -10.00 24.85 -23.09
CA ARG A 302 -9.62 25.56 -24.34
C ARG A 302 -8.62 24.74 -25.14
N SER A 303 -9.13 24.06 -26.18
CA SER A 303 -8.35 23.76 -27.39
C SER A 303 -9.32 23.62 -28.57
N THR A 304 -9.88 24.76 -28.97
CA THR A 304 -10.40 24.97 -30.32
C THR A 304 -9.75 26.25 -30.83
N SER A 305 -8.62 26.07 -31.50
CA SER A 305 -8.01 26.92 -32.53
C SER A 305 -6.62 26.38 -32.81
#